data_AF-A0A0A7PME1-F1
#
_entry.id   AF-A0A0A7PME1-F1
#
_cell.length_a   1.000
_cell.length_b   1.000
_cell.length_c   1.000
_cell.angle_alpha   90.00
_cell.angle_beta   90.00
_cell.angle_gamma   90.00
#
_symmetry.space_group_name_H-M   'P 1'
#
loop_
_entity.id
_entity.type
_entity.pdbx_description
1 polymer ?
#
loop_
_entity_poly.entity_id
_entity_poly.type
_entity_poly.pdbx_seq_one_letter_code
_entity_poly.pdbx_strand_id
1 'polypeptide(L)'
;MTAHAGKERGDRTWSAFAVLAAMLCALAIAAFVFAPPARSQGESGARYTGVASCAGSTCHGRMEGDGTVVRQDELMKWQEPSTPGGAHSRAWAVLNNNRSQFIARNLGIGDPAKAQMCLGCHSTAGTARAVPAEDGVGCESCHGAAGGWLASHYAGVGTNADPDREMRTKHLANLSAGLKKLEDPVVRAGVCVDCHFGSAADGQFVTHRIMAAGHPRISFELDLFSSLQTHHQEDADYGWRKFGAAGRRTDHVQMWAVGQATAIERSLALFQTRRGAEGMFPEFYFLDCHSCHRRIFDQAKPVRTGLDNAGRAIPEGMPPYNDENLIMLAAAARLAAPTLADQLAARTAAFHKAMATDRASAVAAAAQLSQTVAALKSAFASRNFSGADAFAMVDAISAKAIRDRYTDYSGSQQAVMGVDTLLNAMVSSGRVTVGAAAGIRGDIDRAYAAVKDPNAYKPSEFQASFGSAVRAIGALR
;
A
#
# COMPACT_ATOMS: atom_id res chain seq x y z
N MET A 1 79.01 -51.63 50.30
CA MET A 1 77.79 -51.80 49.47
C MET A 1 76.71 -50.91 50.06
N THR A 2 75.85 -50.39 49.18
CA THR A 2 74.67 -49.53 49.36
C THR A 2 74.89 -48.07 49.82
N ALA A 3 74.76 -47.17 48.84
CA ALA A 3 74.50 -45.75 49.01
C ALA A 3 73.00 -45.51 49.25
N HIS A 4 72.64 -44.57 50.14
CA HIS A 4 71.28 -44.06 50.26
C HIS A 4 71.28 -42.53 50.14
N ALA A 5 70.63 -42.05 49.08
CA ALA A 5 70.31 -40.64 48.85
C ALA A 5 68.98 -40.32 49.56
N GLY A 6 69.01 -39.32 50.46
CA GLY A 6 67.81 -38.71 51.02
C GLY A 6 67.19 -37.72 50.03
N LYS A 7 65.89 -37.82 49.82
CA LYS A 7 65.12 -37.08 48.81
C LYS A 7 64.25 -36.03 49.50
N GLU A 8 64.61 -34.75 49.37
CA GLU A 8 63.71 -33.62 49.65
C GLU A 8 62.68 -33.48 48.52
N ARG A 9 61.37 -33.54 48.85
CA ARG A 9 60.30 -32.98 48.02
C ARG A 9 58.97 -33.01 48.75
N GLY A 10 58.41 -31.84 49.06
CA GLY A 10 56.99 -31.78 49.38
C GLY A 10 56.48 -30.50 50.03
N ASP A 11 56.68 -29.32 49.45
CA ASP A 11 55.95 -28.11 49.89
C ASP A 11 55.58 -27.10 48.77
N ARG A 12 55.96 -27.36 47.51
CA ARG A 12 55.75 -26.39 46.42
C ARG A 12 54.43 -26.50 45.65
N THR A 13 53.62 -27.54 45.87
CA THR A 13 52.40 -27.76 45.08
C THR A 13 51.17 -27.04 45.67
N TRP A 14 51.07 -26.91 46.99
CA TRP A 14 49.88 -26.32 47.63
C TRP A 14 49.76 -24.81 47.42
N SER A 15 50.87 -24.08 47.40
CA SER A 15 50.86 -22.63 47.19
C SER A 15 50.38 -22.24 45.79
N ALA A 16 50.65 -23.06 44.78
CA ALA A 16 50.20 -22.80 43.41
C ALA A 16 48.68 -23.00 43.25
N PHE A 17 48.10 -24.00 43.92
CA PHE A 17 46.66 -24.23 43.91
C PHE A 17 45.89 -23.14 44.68
N ALA A 18 46.44 -22.64 45.79
CA ALA A 18 45.82 -21.57 46.56
C ALA A 18 45.76 -20.25 45.78
N VAL A 19 46.82 -19.90 45.03
CA VAL A 19 46.84 -18.68 44.19
C VAL A 19 45.87 -18.79 43.03
N LEU A 20 45.77 -19.96 42.38
CA LEU A 20 44.81 -20.18 41.29
C LEU A 20 43.36 -20.09 41.78
N ALA A 21 43.05 -20.68 42.94
CA ALA A 21 41.72 -20.60 43.53
C ALA A 21 41.35 -19.16 43.91
N ALA A 22 42.28 -18.40 44.49
CA ALA A 22 42.06 -16.99 44.81
C ALA A 22 41.84 -16.14 43.56
N MET A 23 42.58 -16.39 42.46
CA MET A 23 42.37 -15.71 41.18
C MET A 23 41.00 -16.04 40.56
N LEU A 24 40.58 -17.30 40.61
CA LEU A 24 39.26 -17.71 40.10
C LEU A 24 38.11 -17.12 40.91
N CYS A 25 38.25 -17.05 42.24
CA CYS A 25 37.27 -16.37 43.10
C CYS A 25 37.23 -14.87 42.81
N ALA A 26 38.37 -14.21 42.62
CA ALA A 26 38.43 -12.79 42.28
C ALA A 26 37.78 -12.50 40.91
N LEU A 27 38.00 -13.38 39.92
CA LEU A 27 37.37 -13.29 38.59
C LEU A 27 35.85 -13.52 38.67
N ALA A 28 35.38 -14.47 39.47
CA ALA A 28 33.95 -14.72 39.66
C ALA A 28 33.24 -13.54 40.36
N ILE A 29 33.88 -12.94 41.36
CA ILE A 29 33.36 -11.75 42.06
C ILE A 29 33.37 -10.54 41.12
N ALA A 30 34.45 -10.34 40.34
CA ALA A 30 34.49 -9.27 39.34
C ALA A 30 33.40 -9.43 38.27
N ALA A 31 33.14 -10.66 37.82
CA ALA A 31 32.05 -10.96 36.89
C ALA A 31 30.67 -10.68 37.51
N PHE A 32 30.48 -10.87 38.82
CA PHE A 32 29.21 -10.59 39.49
C PHE A 32 28.99 -9.10 39.82
N VAL A 33 30.07 -8.38 40.19
CA VAL A 33 30.00 -6.96 40.59
C VAL A 33 30.01 -6.01 39.39
N PHE A 34 30.71 -6.38 38.31
CA PHE A 34 30.79 -5.60 37.07
C PHE A 34 29.93 -6.14 35.93
N ALA A 35 29.16 -7.21 36.14
CA ALA A 35 28.11 -7.57 35.19
C ALA A 35 27.13 -6.39 35.09
N PRO A 36 26.96 -5.76 33.91
CA PRO A 36 25.86 -4.84 33.74
C PRO A 36 24.57 -5.61 34.11
N PRO A 37 23.63 -5.00 34.84
CA PRO A 37 22.38 -5.67 35.14
C PRO A 37 21.82 -6.21 33.83
N ALA A 38 21.41 -7.48 33.83
CA ALA A 38 20.70 -8.08 32.71
C ALA A 38 19.40 -7.27 32.51
N ARG A 39 19.51 -6.20 31.72
CA ARG A 39 18.36 -5.51 31.18
C ARG A 39 17.75 -6.55 30.26
N SER A 40 16.61 -7.11 30.66
CA SER A 40 15.65 -7.54 29.65
C SER A 40 15.47 -6.32 28.78
N GLN A 41 16.01 -6.38 27.57
CA GLN A 41 15.64 -5.46 26.52
C GLN A 41 14.14 -5.68 26.35
N GLY A 42 13.32 -4.94 27.08
CA GLY A 42 12.00 -4.56 26.60
C GLY A 42 12.28 -3.71 25.37
N GLU A 43 12.57 -4.37 24.26
CA GLU A 43 12.76 -3.74 22.96
C GLU A 43 11.41 -3.13 22.60
N SER A 44 11.24 -1.86 22.94
CA SER A 44 10.12 -1.02 22.53
C SER A 44 10.27 -0.62 21.05
N GLY A 45 10.54 -1.60 20.20
CA GLY A 45 10.72 -1.46 18.75
C GLY A 45 9.90 -2.51 18.00
N ALA A 46 9.50 -2.18 16.77
CA ALA A 46 8.79 -3.11 15.89
C ALA A 46 9.69 -4.31 15.56
N ARG A 47 9.43 -5.47 16.19
CA ARG A 47 10.19 -6.70 15.97
C ARG A 47 9.55 -7.54 14.87
N TYR A 48 10.25 -7.63 13.75
CA TYR A 48 9.85 -8.49 12.63
C TYR A 48 10.36 -9.92 12.83
N THR A 49 9.58 -10.91 12.42
CA THR A 49 9.90 -12.33 12.60
C THR A 49 10.04 -13.11 11.28
N GLY A 50 9.68 -12.50 10.15
CA GLY A 50 9.80 -13.07 8.81
C GLY A 50 8.65 -14.00 8.45
N VAL A 51 8.48 -14.25 7.14
CA VAL A 51 7.34 -15.01 6.60
C VAL A 51 7.30 -16.45 7.13
N ALA A 52 8.46 -17.05 7.37
CA ALA A 52 8.57 -18.41 7.93
C ALA A 52 7.83 -18.56 9.27
N SER A 53 7.67 -17.49 10.06
CA SER A 53 6.93 -17.54 11.31
C SER A 53 5.41 -17.65 11.12
N CYS A 54 4.90 -17.26 9.95
CA CYS A 54 3.50 -17.46 9.56
C CYS A 54 3.26 -18.84 8.93
N ALA A 55 4.35 -19.53 8.55
CA ALA A 55 4.29 -20.80 7.85
C ALA A 55 3.93 -21.97 8.78
N GLY A 56 3.32 -23.00 8.20
CA GLY A 56 2.88 -24.21 8.91
C GLY A 56 1.40 -24.49 8.69
N SER A 57 1.04 -25.77 8.57
CA SER A 57 -0.34 -26.22 8.31
C SER A 57 -1.33 -25.89 9.43
N THR A 58 -0.85 -25.69 10.66
CA THR A 58 -1.65 -25.21 11.79
C THR A 58 -1.76 -23.69 11.85
N CYS A 59 -1.04 -22.96 10.99
CA CYS A 59 -1.01 -21.50 10.92
C CYS A 59 -1.63 -21.03 9.60
N HIS A 60 -0.82 -20.60 8.63
CA HIS A 60 -1.26 -20.08 7.33
C HIS A 60 -0.66 -20.85 6.12
N GLY A 61 -0.14 -22.06 6.35
CA GLY A 61 0.60 -22.86 5.36
C GLY A 61 -0.10 -24.12 4.85
N ARG A 62 -1.42 -24.22 4.91
CA ARG A 62 -2.17 -25.32 4.27
C ARG A 62 -2.13 -25.19 2.75
N MET A 63 -2.30 -26.32 2.07
CA MET A 63 -2.41 -26.38 0.59
C MET A 63 -3.82 -26.12 0.10
N GLU A 64 -4.82 -26.34 0.96
CA GLU A 64 -6.22 -26.04 0.69
C GLU A 64 -6.76 -25.14 1.80
N GLY A 65 -7.70 -24.27 1.45
CA GLY A 65 -8.32 -23.33 2.38
C GLY A 65 -9.41 -23.96 3.23
N ASP A 66 -9.10 -25.08 3.88
CA ASP A 66 -10.01 -25.96 4.61
C ASP A 66 -9.85 -25.87 6.14
N GLY A 67 -9.12 -24.87 6.63
CA GLY A 67 -8.97 -24.63 8.06
C GLY A 67 -10.31 -24.34 8.76
N THR A 68 -10.40 -24.70 10.04
CA THR A 68 -11.66 -24.69 10.80
C THR A 68 -12.21 -23.29 11.11
N VAL A 69 -11.31 -22.35 11.43
CA VAL A 69 -11.68 -20.98 11.81
C VAL A 69 -11.38 -19.99 10.69
N VAL A 70 -10.22 -20.16 10.05
CA VAL A 70 -9.84 -19.42 8.85
C VAL A 70 -9.36 -20.44 7.84
N ARG A 71 -9.25 -20.04 6.57
CA ARG A 71 -8.82 -20.94 5.50
C ARG A 71 -7.45 -21.58 5.74
N GLN A 72 -6.51 -20.83 6.34
CA GLN A 72 -5.13 -21.27 6.60
C GLN A 72 -4.29 -21.54 5.33
N ASP A 73 -4.73 -21.11 4.14
CA ASP A 73 -4.03 -21.23 2.85
C ASP A 73 -3.37 -19.92 2.38
N GLU A 74 -3.26 -18.92 3.25
CA GLU A 74 -2.83 -17.57 2.89
C GLU A 74 -1.39 -17.55 2.35
N LEU A 75 -0.48 -18.33 2.93
CA LEU A 75 0.90 -18.44 2.45
C LEU A 75 0.96 -19.03 1.04
N MET A 76 0.11 -20.03 0.74
CA MET A 76 0.05 -20.64 -0.59
C MET A 76 -0.39 -19.62 -1.66
N LYS A 77 -1.40 -18.79 -1.34
CA LYS A 77 -1.85 -17.73 -2.27
C LYS A 77 -0.80 -16.65 -2.45
N TRP A 78 -0.16 -16.22 -1.37
CA TRP A 78 0.87 -15.20 -1.39
C TRP A 78 2.14 -15.67 -2.12
N GLN A 79 2.54 -16.93 -1.97
CA GLN A 79 3.78 -17.43 -2.57
C GLN A 79 3.63 -17.81 -4.06
N GLU A 80 2.42 -17.84 -4.63
CA GLU A 80 2.18 -18.21 -6.04
C GLU A 80 2.50 -17.04 -6.99
N PRO A 81 3.72 -16.99 -7.56
CA PRO A 81 4.23 -15.79 -8.19
C PRO A 81 3.58 -15.51 -9.55
N SER A 82 2.81 -16.43 -10.14
CA SER A 82 2.14 -16.17 -11.43
C SER A 82 0.81 -15.43 -11.28
N THR A 83 0.24 -15.38 -10.08
CA THR A 83 -1.08 -14.80 -9.82
C THR A 83 -1.00 -13.33 -9.38
N PRO A 84 -2.10 -12.56 -9.42
CA PRO A 84 -2.17 -11.26 -8.74
C PRO A 84 -1.81 -11.36 -7.25
N GLY A 85 -2.29 -12.40 -6.54
CA GLY A 85 -2.03 -12.63 -5.11
C GLY A 85 -0.55 -12.80 -4.74
N GLY A 86 0.28 -13.30 -5.66
CA GLY A 86 1.73 -13.41 -5.45
C GLY A 86 2.56 -12.24 -5.97
N ALA A 87 1.94 -11.08 -6.25
CA ALA A 87 2.68 -9.90 -6.72
C ALA A 87 3.71 -9.39 -5.71
N HIS A 88 3.36 -9.49 -4.43
CA HIS A 88 4.18 -9.03 -3.34
C HIS A 88 5.35 -9.99 -3.03
N SER A 89 5.13 -11.31 -3.07
CA SER A 89 6.22 -12.29 -2.88
C SER A 89 7.28 -12.19 -3.98
N ARG A 90 6.86 -12.01 -5.25
CA ARG A 90 7.81 -11.87 -6.37
C ARG A 90 8.47 -10.48 -6.48
N ALA A 91 8.11 -9.52 -5.63
CA ALA A 91 8.54 -8.13 -5.77
C ALA A 91 10.07 -7.98 -5.77
N TRP A 92 10.77 -8.71 -4.89
CA TRP A 92 12.24 -8.69 -4.86
C TRP A 92 12.84 -9.37 -6.11
N ALA A 93 12.26 -10.48 -6.56
CA ALA A 93 12.72 -11.18 -7.76
C ALA A 93 12.67 -10.28 -9.02
N VAL A 94 11.73 -9.35 -9.10
CA VAL A 94 11.66 -8.35 -10.19
C VAL A 94 12.93 -7.49 -10.26
N LEU A 95 13.61 -7.24 -9.13
CA LEU A 95 14.85 -6.46 -9.11
C LEU A 95 16.01 -7.17 -9.84
N ASN A 96 15.92 -8.48 -10.02
CA ASN A 96 16.95 -9.27 -10.70
C ASN A 96 16.75 -9.37 -12.23
N ASN A 97 15.66 -8.82 -12.79
CA ASN A 97 15.40 -8.91 -14.23
C ASN A 97 16.16 -7.87 -15.07
N ASN A 98 16.17 -8.07 -16.39
CA ASN A 98 16.87 -7.20 -17.33
C ASN A 98 16.43 -5.72 -17.27
N ARG A 99 15.14 -5.45 -17.02
CA ARG A 99 14.61 -4.08 -16.90
C ARG A 99 15.19 -3.39 -15.67
N SER A 100 15.20 -4.06 -14.52
CA SER A 100 15.76 -3.53 -13.27
C SER A 100 17.26 -3.29 -13.37
N GLN A 101 17.99 -4.19 -14.04
CA GLN A 101 19.42 -3.98 -14.33
C GLN A 101 19.66 -2.79 -15.27
N PHE A 102 18.77 -2.56 -16.24
CA PHE A 102 18.83 -1.37 -17.11
C PHE A 102 18.55 -0.08 -16.32
N ILE A 103 17.55 -0.08 -15.45
CA ILE A 103 17.25 1.04 -14.54
C ILE A 103 18.46 1.35 -13.67
N ALA A 104 19.09 0.34 -13.06
CA ALA A 104 20.27 0.52 -12.23
C ALA A 104 21.44 1.16 -13.00
N ARG A 105 21.71 0.70 -14.23
CA ARG A 105 22.74 1.30 -15.10
C ARG A 105 22.43 2.77 -15.44
N ASN A 106 21.19 3.09 -15.79
CA ASN A 106 20.78 4.46 -16.11
C ASN A 106 20.85 5.40 -14.88
N LEU A 107 20.61 4.86 -13.69
CA LEU A 107 20.75 5.60 -12.43
C LEU A 107 22.19 5.71 -11.94
N GLY A 108 23.13 4.95 -12.53
CA GLY A 108 24.51 4.85 -12.06
C GLY A 108 24.64 4.20 -10.69
N ILE A 109 23.74 3.27 -10.34
CA ILE A 109 23.78 2.53 -9.07
C ILE A 109 24.29 1.10 -9.28
N GLY A 110 24.67 0.45 -8.18
CA GLY A 110 25.04 -0.97 -8.17
C GLY A 110 23.83 -1.90 -8.27
N ASP A 111 23.93 -3.07 -7.66
CA ASP A 111 22.89 -4.09 -7.67
C ASP A 111 21.54 -3.56 -7.14
N PRO A 112 20.47 -3.50 -7.97
CA PRO A 112 19.16 -3.02 -7.54
C PRO A 112 18.56 -3.90 -6.43
N ALA A 113 18.88 -5.19 -6.37
CA ALA A 113 18.40 -6.10 -5.33
C ALA A 113 19.02 -5.83 -3.94
N LYS A 114 19.98 -4.90 -3.87
CA LYS A 114 20.64 -4.43 -2.62
C LYS A 114 20.46 -2.93 -2.39
N ALA A 115 19.94 -2.21 -3.37
CA ALA A 115 19.80 -0.76 -3.30
C ALA A 115 18.58 -0.39 -2.44
N GLN A 116 18.80 0.41 -1.39
CA GLN A 116 17.73 0.79 -0.47
C GLN A 116 16.56 1.53 -1.15
N MET A 117 16.84 2.29 -2.21
CA MET A 117 15.82 2.97 -3.01
C MET A 117 14.87 2.02 -3.75
N CYS A 118 15.29 0.77 -3.96
CA CYS A 118 14.47 -0.27 -4.56
C CYS A 118 13.82 -1.15 -3.48
N LEU A 119 14.61 -1.54 -2.47
CA LEU A 119 14.15 -2.41 -1.40
C LEU A 119 13.01 -1.82 -0.56
N GLY A 120 12.93 -0.48 -0.41
CA GLY A 120 11.88 0.15 0.37
C GLY A 120 10.44 -0.20 -0.06
N CYS A 121 10.23 -0.51 -1.34
CA CYS A 121 8.94 -0.98 -1.86
C CYS A 121 8.94 -2.45 -2.32
N HIS A 122 10.10 -3.03 -2.62
CA HIS A 122 10.21 -4.38 -3.18
C HIS A 122 10.53 -5.48 -2.16
N SER A 123 10.80 -5.12 -0.90
CA SER A 123 11.04 -6.09 0.15
C SER A 123 10.68 -5.55 1.53
N THR A 124 10.14 -6.41 2.41
CA THR A 124 10.01 -6.07 3.84
C THR A 124 11.37 -5.74 4.46
N ALA A 125 12.46 -6.34 3.97
CA ALA A 125 13.81 -6.04 4.43
C ALA A 125 14.24 -4.57 4.20
N GLY A 126 13.59 -3.88 3.26
CA GLY A 126 13.81 -2.45 3.02
C GLY A 126 13.43 -1.57 4.22
N THR A 127 12.48 -1.99 5.04
CA THR A 127 12.11 -1.30 6.28
C THR A 127 12.55 -2.06 7.54
N ALA A 128 12.73 -3.38 7.43
CA ALA A 128 13.09 -4.28 8.53
C ALA A 128 14.26 -5.21 8.16
N ARG A 129 15.50 -4.75 8.30
CA ARG A 129 16.71 -5.47 7.84
C ARG A 129 16.94 -6.88 8.43
N ALA A 130 16.17 -7.28 9.44
CA ALA A 130 16.30 -8.57 10.11
C ALA A 130 15.54 -9.72 9.42
N VAL A 131 14.80 -9.46 8.33
CA VAL A 131 14.10 -10.51 7.55
C VAL A 131 14.76 -10.73 6.19
N PRO A 132 14.63 -11.93 5.58
CA PRO A 132 15.16 -12.21 4.25
C PRO A 132 14.63 -11.23 3.20
N ALA A 133 15.50 -10.70 2.35
CA ALA A 133 15.07 -9.76 1.31
C ALA A 133 14.28 -10.47 0.21
N GLU A 134 14.65 -11.73 -0.03
CA GLU A 134 14.16 -12.64 -1.06
C GLU A 134 12.69 -13.04 -0.86
N ASP A 135 12.18 -12.92 0.37
CA ASP A 135 10.75 -13.06 0.67
C ASP A 135 9.90 -12.01 -0.06
N GLY A 136 10.50 -10.93 -0.59
CA GLY A 136 9.76 -9.83 -1.19
C GLY A 136 8.97 -9.05 -0.15
N VAL A 137 7.79 -8.57 -0.52
CA VAL A 137 6.87 -7.88 0.39
C VAL A 137 6.07 -8.95 1.15
N GLY A 138 6.55 -9.28 2.35
CA GLY A 138 5.99 -10.31 3.22
C GLY A 138 4.77 -9.85 4.04
N CYS A 139 4.22 -10.79 4.81
CA CYS A 139 2.99 -10.62 5.61
C CYS A 139 3.05 -9.38 6.52
N GLU A 140 4.19 -9.15 7.17
CA GLU A 140 4.39 -8.09 8.16
C GLU A 140 4.42 -6.67 7.54
N SER A 141 4.61 -6.54 6.22
CA SER A 141 4.45 -5.25 5.53
C SER A 141 3.00 -4.75 5.64
N CYS A 142 2.04 -5.67 5.50
CA CYS A 142 0.61 -5.40 5.57
C CYS A 142 0.04 -5.55 6.99
N HIS A 143 0.45 -6.59 7.72
CA HIS A 143 -0.10 -6.92 9.04
C HIS A 143 0.64 -6.24 10.20
N GLY A 144 1.79 -5.61 9.95
CA GLY A 144 2.64 -5.04 11.00
C GLY A 144 3.64 -6.06 11.56
N ALA A 145 4.63 -5.57 12.29
CA ALA A 145 5.68 -6.40 12.89
C ALA A 145 5.09 -7.39 13.90
N ALA A 146 5.30 -8.68 13.68
CA ALA A 146 4.58 -9.74 14.38
C ALA A 146 5.07 -9.96 15.81
N GLY A 147 6.30 -9.57 16.15
CA GLY A 147 6.91 -9.89 17.45
C GLY A 147 6.09 -9.50 18.69
N GLY A 148 5.21 -8.49 18.59
CA GLY A 148 4.31 -8.09 19.68
C GLY A 148 3.02 -8.93 19.78
N TRP A 149 2.48 -9.43 18.66
CA TRP A 149 1.15 -10.06 18.61
C TRP A 149 1.17 -11.54 18.20
N LEU A 150 2.30 -12.05 17.74
CA LEU A 150 2.43 -13.40 17.20
C LEU A 150 2.06 -14.47 18.24
N ALA A 151 2.57 -14.35 19.47
CA ALA A 151 2.29 -15.30 20.55
C ALA A 151 0.80 -15.35 20.91
N SER A 152 0.12 -14.21 21.01
CA SER A 152 -1.32 -14.13 21.29
C SER A 152 -2.18 -14.51 20.09
N HIS A 153 -1.62 -14.44 18.88
CA HIS A 153 -2.30 -14.86 17.66
C HIS A 153 -2.46 -16.38 17.55
N TYR A 154 -1.43 -17.15 17.92
CA TYR A 154 -1.53 -18.63 17.91
C TYR A 154 -2.33 -19.20 19.08
N ALA A 155 -2.63 -18.40 20.11
CA ALA A 155 -3.38 -18.88 21.26
C ALA A 155 -4.77 -19.33 20.78
N GLY A 156 -4.95 -20.63 20.57
CA GLY A 156 -6.16 -21.22 20.00
C GLY A 156 -7.41 -20.81 20.75
N VAL A 157 -8.56 -20.74 20.06
CA VAL A 157 -9.85 -20.44 20.68
C VAL A 157 -10.23 -21.61 21.59
N GLY A 158 -10.52 -21.32 22.87
CA GLY A 158 -10.89 -22.35 23.83
C GLY A 158 -12.24 -23.01 23.50
N THR A 159 -12.59 -24.08 24.22
CA THR A 159 -13.91 -24.76 24.10
C THR A 159 -15.02 -24.05 24.87
N ASN A 160 -14.97 -22.72 24.93
CA ASN A 160 -15.89 -21.94 25.76
C ASN A 160 -17.28 -21.81 25.10
N ALA A 161 -18.27 -21.30 25.84
CA ALA A 161 -19.65 -21.18 25.37
C ALA A 161 -19.88 -20.04 24.34
N ASP A 162 -18.89 -19.17 24.10
CA ASP A 162 -18.99 -18.01 23.20
C ASP A 162 -17.65 -17.80 22.44
N PRO A 163 -17.34 -18.68 21.48
CA PRO A 163 -16.09 -18.62 20.72
C PRO A 163 -15.96 -17.34 19.90
N ASP A 164 -17.07 -16.77 19.43
CA ASP A 164 -17.09 -15.51 18.66
C ASP A 164 -16.58 -14.32 19.49
N ARG A 165 -17.04 -14.20 20.74
CA ARG A 165 -16.55 -13.17 21.66
C ARG A 165 -15.07 -13.36 21.99
N GLU A 166 -14.63 -14.60 22.17
CA GLU A 166 -13.21 -14.89 22.42
C GLU A 166 -12.33 -14.49 21.24
N MET A 167 -12.71 -14.90 20.00
CA MET A 167 -12.00 -14.53 18.78
C MET A 167 -11.88 -13.02 18.61
N ARG A 168 -12.98 -12.29 18.86
CA ARG A 168 -12.97 -10.82 18.82
C ARG A 168 -12.04 -10.23 19.89
N THR A 169 -12.11 -10.71 21.13
CA THR A 169 -11.27 -10.21 22.23
C THR A 169 -9.79 -10.39 21.91
N LYS A 170 -9.41 -11.56 21.38
CA LYS A 170 -8.04 -11.85 20.93
C LYS A 170 -7.61 -10.97 19.76
N HIS A 171 -8.48 -10.76 18.77
CA HIS A 171 -8.19 -9.85 17.67
C HIS A 171 -7.92 -8.43 18.18
N LEU A 172 -8.77 -7.90 19.07
CA LEU A 172 -8.55 -6.59 19.69
C LEU A 172 -7.25 -6.51 20.49
N ALA A 173 -6.89 -7.57 21.23
CA ALA A 173 -5.60 -7.65 21.93
C ALA A 173 -4.41 -7.64 20.95
N ASN A 174 -4.50 -8.37 19.84
CA ASN A 174 -3.47 -8.37 18.80
C ASN A 174 -3.32 -6.96 18.17
N LEU A 175 -4.42 -6.23 17.96
CA LEU A 175 -4.37 -4.85 17.49
C LEU A 175 -3.60 -3.95 18.47
N SER A 176 -3.90 -4.06 19.77
CA SER A 176 -3.16 -3.33 20.82
C SER A 176 -1.68 -3.72 20.88
N ALA A 177 -1.33 -4.93 20.44
CA ALA A 177 0.03 -5.45 20.40
C ALA A 177 0.76 -5.22 19.06
N GLY A 178 0.17 -4.44 18.13
CA GLY A 178 0.83 -3.99 16.90
C GLY A 178 0.34 -4.60 15.59
N LEU A 179 -0.68 -5.48 15.64
CA LEU A 179 -1.36 -5.94 14.42
C LEU A 179 -2.07 -4.75 13.76
N LYS A 180 -1.83 -4.54 12.46
CA LYS A 180 -2.51 -3.47 11.71
C LYS A 180 -3.99 -3.82 11.50
N LYS A 181 -4.86 -2.88 11.84
CA LYS A 181 -6.32 -2.99 11.71
C LYS A 181 -6.78 -2.88 10.25
N LEU A 182 -6.42 -3.84 9.41
CA LEU A 182 -6.69 -3.79 7.96
C LEU A 182 -8.18 -3.86 7.60
N GLU A 183 -9.07 -4.21 8.52
CA GLU A 183 -10.53 -4.05 8.31
C GLU A 183 -10.99 -2.58 8.34
N ASP A 184 -10.14 -1.67 8.83
CA ASP A 184 -10.38 -0.23 8.79
C ASP A 184 -9.88 0.35 7.45
N PRO A 185 -10.75 1.02 6.67
CA PRO A 185 -10.38 1.50 5.34
C PRO A 185 -9.28 2.56 5.37
N VAL A 186 -9.20 3.39 6.42
CA VAL A 186 -8.16 4.42 6.53
C VAL A 186 -6.80 3.78 6.82
N VAL A 187 -6.78 2.77 7.70
CA VAL A 187 -5.56 2.02 8.01
C VAL A 187 -5.09 1.23 6.78
N ARG A 188 -5.98 0.50 6.12
CA ARG A 188 -5.65 -0.27 4.90
C ARG A 188 -5.14 0.67 3.80
N ALA A 189 -5.83 1.78 3.55
CA ALA A 189 -5.40 2.77 2.57
C ALA A 189 -3.97 3.26 2.85
N GLY A 190 -3.68 3.67 4.09
CA GLY A 190 -2.37 4.14 4.50
C GLY A 190 -1.24 3.14 4.21
N VAL A 191 -1.46 1.87 4.56
CA VAL A 191 -0.50 0.78 4.31
C VAL A 191 -0.21 0.60 2.83
N CYS A 192 -1.25 0.60 1.99
CA CYS A 192 -1.05 0.37 0.55
C CYS A 192 -0.35 1.56 -0.12
N VAL A 193 -0.77 2.80 0.19
CA VAL A 193 -0.21 3.98 -0.46
C VAL A 193 1.22 4.29 -0.01
N ASP A 194 1.70 3.75 1.11
CA ASP A 194 3.10 3.87 1.53
C ASP A 194 4.08 3.43 0.44
N CYS A 195 3.72 2.40 -0.35
CA CYS A 195 4.51 1.93 -1.49
C CYS A 195 3.87 2.31 -2.84
N HIS A 196 2.53 2.25 -2.95
CA HIS A 196 1.83 2.45 -4.23
C HIS A 196 1.59 3.91 -4.62
N PHE A 197 1.97 4.85 -3.75
CA PHE A 197 2.06 6.28 -4.03
C PHE A 197 3.37 6.86 -3.48
N GLY A 198 3.85 6.26 -2.40
CA GLY A 198 5.09 6.59 -1.74
C GLY A 198 4.87 7.19 -0.37
N SER A 199 5.92 7.23 0.43
CA SER A 199 5.91 7.74 1.80
C SER A 199 7.09 8.67 2.06
N ALA A 200 7.06 9.31 3.23
CA ALA A 200 8.20 10.09 3.69
C ALA A 200 9.39 9.19 4.09
N ALA A 201 9.18 7.89 4.28
CA ALA A 201 10.22 6.94 4.67
C ALA A 201 11.29 6.79 3.59
N ASP A 202 12.49 6.42 4.02
CA ASP A 202 13.62 6.25 3.11
C ASP A 202 13.41 5.04 2.19
N GLY A 203 13.64 5.26 0.89
CA GLY A 203 13.46 4.23 -0.14
C GLY A 203 12.02 3.94 -0.55
N GLN A 204 11.04 4.66 -0.02
CA GLN A 204 9.61 4.50 -0.36
C GLN A 204 9.07 5.67 -1.19
N PHE A 205 9.90 6.32 -2.02
CA PHE A 205 9.43 7.38 -2.91
C PHE A 205 10.09 7.26 -4.26
N VAL A 206 9.29 7.03 -5.30
CA VAL A 206 9.76 6.97 -6.69
C VAL A 206 9.83 8.38 -7.23
N THR A 207 11.04 8.88 -7.48
CA THR A 207 11.26 10.18 -8.13
C THR A 207 11.09 10.08 -9.64
N HIS A 208 10.92 11.21 -10.31
CA HIS A 208 10.95 11.26 -11.77
C HIS A 208 12.26 10.71 -12.33
N ARG A 209 13.40 10.88 -11.63
CA ARG A 209 14.69 10.29 -12.04
C ARG A 209 14.62 8.75 -12.14
N ILE A 210 13.95 8.10 -11.19
CA ILE A 210 13.74 6.64 -11.19
C ILE A 210 12.79 6.24 -12.34
N MET A 211 11.73 7.00 -12.58
CA MET A 211 10.81 6.79 -13.70
C MET A 211 11.52 6.94 -15.06
N ALA A 212 12.30 8.01 -15.23
CA ALA A 212 13.08 8.30 -16.44
C ALA A 212 14.14 7.22 -16.73
N ALA A 213 14.70 6.60 -15.69
CA ALA A 213 15.60 5.46 -15.83
C ALA A 213 14.90 4.18 -16.31
N GLY A 214 13.57 4.13 -16.32
CA GLY A 214 12.76 3.05 -16.87
C GLY A 214 11.82 2.37 -15.86
N HIS A 215 11.71 2.86 -14.63
CA HIS A 215 10.73 2.35 -13.67
C HIS A 215 9.30 2.64 -14.17
N PRO A 216 8.38 1.66 -14.13
CA PRO A 216 7.00 1.91 -14.56
C PRO A 216 6.34 2.96 -13.66
N ARG A 217 5.40 3.75 -14.21
CA ARG A 217 4.49 4.56 -13.37
C ARG A 217 3.75 3.61 -12.42
N ILE A 218 3.57 4.06 -11.19
CA ILE A 218 2.73 3.34 -10.24
C ILE A 218 1.28 3.76 -10.49
N SER A 219 0.43 2.79 -10.83
CA SER A 219 -1.03 2.96 -10.94
C SER A 219 -1.69 2.13 -9.86
N PHE A 220 -2.63 2.72 -9.12
CA PHE A 220 -3.21 2.07 -7.95
C PHE A 220 -4.64 2.52 -7.67
N GLU A 221 -5.49 1.54 -7.38
CA GLU A 221 -6.87 1.71 -6.90
C GLU A 221 -7.04 0.80 -5.68
N LEU A 222 -7.38 1.37 -4.52
CA LEU A 222 -7.26 0.66 -3.25
C LEU A 222 -8.08 -0.62 -3.17
N ASP A 223 -9.35 -0.56 -3.57
CA ASP A 223 -10.28 -1.66 -3.35
C ASP A 223 -10.17 -2.74 -4.44
N LEU A 224 -9.87 -2.35 -5.69
CA LEU A 224 -9.51 -3.28 -6.76
C LEU A 224 -8.29 -4.12 -6.37
N PHE A 225 -7.19 -3.46 -5.98
CA PHE A 225 -5.97 -4.18 -5.62
C PHE A 225 -6.09 -4.90 -4.28
N SER A 226 -6.92 -4.42 -3.34
CA SER A 226 -7.28 -5.19 -2.15
C SER A 226 -7.94 -6.51 -2.54
N SER A 227 -8.92 -6.46 -3.44
CA SER A 227 -9.66 -7.63 -3.92
C SER A 227 -8.77 -8.63 -4.66
N LEU A 228 -7.84 -8.14 -5.49
CA LEU A 228 -6.87 -8.98 -6.20
C LEU A 228 -5.84 -9.67 -5.27
N GLN A 229 -5.64 -9.13 -4.07
CA GLN A 229 -4.74 -9.66 -3.05
C GLN A 229 -5.47 -10.44 -1.93
N THR A 230 -6.80 -10.56 -2.02
CA THR A 230 -7.61 -11.20 -0.98
C THR A 230 -7.23 -12.67 -0.81
N HIS A 231 -6.81 -13.01 0.41
CA HIS A 231 -6.50 -14.37 0.82
C HIS A 231 -7.42 -14.87 1.95
N HIS A 232 -8.40 -14.07 2.38
CA HIS A 232 -9.39 -14.40 3.41
C HIS A 232 -10.79 -14.59 2.81
N GLN A 233 -11.72 -15.11 3.63
CA GLN A 233 -13.17 -15.09 3.36
C GLN A 233 -13.82 -14.08 4.30
N GLU A 234 -14.89 -13.43 3.82
CA GLU A 234 -15.74 -12.55 4.64
C GLU A 234 -17.06 -13.28 5.00
N ASP A 235 -16.90 -14.34 5.76
CA ASP A 235 -17.93 -15.18 6.37
C ASP A 235 -18.31 -14.69 7.79
N ALA A 236 -19.11 -15.49 8.49
CA ALA A 236 -19.69 -15.11 9.78
C ALA A 236 -18.64 -14.92 10.88
N ASP A 237 -17.61 -15.77 10.94
CA ASP A 237 -16.53 -15.63 11.91
C ASP A 237 -15.66 -14.40 11.58
N TYR A 238 -15.40 -14.11 10.29
CA TYR A 238 -14.72 -12.88 9.90
C TYR A 238 -15.52 -11.65 10.36
N GLY A 239 -16.83 -11.65 10.12
CA GLY A 239 -17.76 -10.61 10.56
C GLY A 239 -17.70 -10.36 12.07
N TRP A 240 -17.79 -11.42 12.87
CA TRP A 240 -17.67 -11.33 14.33
C TRP A 240 -16.29 -10.86 14.78
N ARG A 241 -15.23 -11.49 14.29
CA ARG A 241 -13.85 -11.22 14.69
C ARG A 241 -13.44 -9.79 14.37
N LYS A 242 -13.73 -9.30 13.17
CA LYS A 242 -13.31 -7.99 12.69
C LYS A 242 -14.27 -6.88 13.08
N PHE A 243 -15.58 -7.08 12.86
CA PHE A 243 -16.57 -6.01 13.01
C PHE A 243 -17.47 -6.17 14.23
N GLY A 244 -17.52 -7.36 14.84
CA GLY A 244 -18.35 -7.62 16.02
C GLY A 244 -19.79 -7.98 15.69
N ALA A 245 -20.06 -8.44 14.46
CA ALA A 245 -21.35 -9.04 14.08
C ALA A 245 -21.18 -9.93 12.84
N ALA A 246 -21.81 -11.12 12.85
CA ALA A 246 -21.69 -12.12 11.78
C ALA A 246 -21.94 -11.61 10.36
N GLY A 247 -22.94 -10.72 10.18
CA GLY A 247 -23.32 -10.22 8.86
C GLY A 247 -22.50 -9.02 8.36
N ARG A 248 -21.54 -8.52 9.15
CA ARG A 248 -20.74 -7.35 8.77
C ARG A 248 -19.56 -7.75 7.89
N ARG A 249 -19.31 -6.94 6.87
CA ARG A 249 -18.30 -7.14 5.82
C ARG A 249 -17.61 -5.84 5.50
N THR A 250 -16.55 -5.91 4.69
CA THR A 250 -15.92 -4.72 4.14
C THR A 250 -16.92 -3.96 3.27
N ASP A 251 -17.06 -2.65 3.53
CA ASP A 251 -17.79 -1.75 2.66
C ASP A 251 -16.86 -1.30 1.53
N HIS A 252 -17.00 -1.92 0.36
CA HIS A 252 -16.16 -1.67 -0.80
C HIS A 252 -16.35 -0.26 -1.39
N VAL A 253 -17.54 0.34 -1.27
CA VAL A 253 -17.77 1.73 -1.72
C VAL A 253 -17.05 2.70 -0.78
N GLN A 254 -17.10 2.43 0.54
CA GLN A 254 -16.33 3.17 1.53
C GLN A 254 -14.81 3.02 1.29
N MET A 255 -14.34 1.80 1.08
CA MET A 255 -12.93 1.49 0.83
C MET A 255 -12.41 2.26 -0.39
N TRP A 256 -13.15 2.21 -1.51
CA TRP A 256 -12.83 2.96 -2.71
C TRP A 256 -12.73 4.48 -2.41
N ALA A 257 -13.77 5.07 -1.79
CA ALA A 257 -13.82 6.51 -1.54
C ALA A 257 -12.69 6.99 -0.59
N VAL A 258 -12.43 6.24 0.48
CA VAL A 258 -11.32 6.50 1.41
C VAL A 258 -9.97 6.34 0.71
N GLY A 259 -9.82 5.35 -0.17
CA GLY A 259 -8.63 5.16 -1.00
C GLY A 259 -8.31 6.37 -1.87
N GLN A 260 -9.32 6.92 -2.57
CA GLN A 260 -9.14 8.13 -3.38
C GLN A 260 -8.67 9.32 -2.54
N ALA A 261 -9.30 9.56 -1.39
CA ALA A 261 -8.92 10.67 -0.51
C ALA A 261 -7.52 10.48 0.10
N THR A 262 -7.16 9.26 0.50
CA THR A 262 -5.86 8.95 1.10
C THR A 262 -4.71 9.09 0.10
N ALA A 263 -4.91 8.69 -1.16
CA ALA A 263 -3.92 8.87 -2.21
C ALA A 263 -3.60 10.37 -2.43
N ILE A 264 -4.63 11.22 -2.49
CA ILE A 264 -4.47 12.67 -2.67
C ILE A 264 -3.82 13.30 -1.45
N GLU A 265 -4.26 12.94 -0.24
CA GLU A 265 -3.65 13.42 1.00
C GLU A 265 -2.15 13.10 1.03
N ARG A 266 -1.78 11.87 0.67
CA ARG A 266 -0.37 11.46 0.58
C ARG A 266 0.39 12.27 -0.47
N SER A 267 -0.19 12.43 -1.65
CA SER A 267 0.37 13.19 -2.76
C SER A 267 0.68 14.64 -2.37
N LEU A 268 -0.33 15.33 -1.83
CA LEU A 268 -0.19 16.73 -1.42
C LEU A 268 0.78 16.87 -0.24
N ALA A 269 0.78 15.93 0.71
CA ALA A 269 1.72 15.95 1.83
C ALA A 269 3.18 15.86 1.34
N LEU A 270 3.49 14.94 0.42
CA LEU A 270 4.84 14.79 -0.13
C LEU A 270 5.23 16.01 -0.99
N PHE A 271 4.30 16.52 -1.81
CA PHE A 271 4.50 17.70 -2.66
C PHE A 271 4.93 18.94 -1.86
N GLN A 272 4.38 19.12 -0.66
CA GLN A 272 4.70 20.25 0.23
C GLN A 272 6.10 20.17 0.85
N THR A 273 6.74 19.00 0.83
CA THR A 273 8.09 18.82 1.41
C THR A 273 9.19 19.08 0.39
N ARG A 274 10.45 18.84 0.80
CA ARG A 274 11.60 18.77 -0.12
C ARG A 274 11.41 17.75 -1.25
N ARG A 275 10.54 16.74 -1.08
CA ARG A 275 10.26 15.73 -2.12
C ARG A 275 9.45 16.29 -3.28
N GLY A 276 8.79 17.44 -3.12
CA GLY A 276 8.11 18.11 -4.23
C GLY A 276 9.02 18.81 -5.23
N ALA A 277 10.35 18.76 -5.04
CA ALA A 277 11.35 19.34 -5.94
C ALA A 277 12.60 18.45 -6.01
N GLU A 278 13.28 18.47 -7.15
CA GLU A 278 14.60 17.88 -7.33
C GLU A 278 15.54 18.92 -7.96
N GLY A 279 16.43 19.49 -7.15
CA GLY A 279 17.28 20.61 -7.56
C GLY A 279 16.47 21.87 -7.88
N MET A 280 16.68 22.46 -9.07
CA MET A 280 15.94 23.64 -9.52
C MET A 280 14.54 23.31 -10.08
N PHE A 281 14.24 22.04 -10.32
CA PHE A 281 13.02 21.61 -10.97
C PHE A 281 11.97 21.16 -9.94
N PRO A 282 10.66 21.35 -10.22
CA PRO A 282 9.63 20.62 -9.48
C PRO A 282 9.82 19.11 -9.70
N GLU A 283 9.44 18.31 -8.72
CA GLU A 283 9.45 16.86 -8.85
C GLU A 283 8.32 16.46 -9.81
N PHE A 284 8.68 16.03 -11.02
CA PHE A 284 7.73 15.70 -12.08
C PHE A 284 6.90 14.44 -11.79
N TYR A 285 7.25 13.64 -10.77
CA TYR A 285 6.39 12.56 -10.28
C TYR A 285 4.95 13.03 -9.96
N PHE A 286 4.78 14.27 -9.48
CA PHE A 286 3.46 14.82 -9.15
C PHE A 286 2.67 15.36 -10.35
N LEU A 287 3.25 15.35 -11.54
CA LEU A 287 2.67 15.97 -12.73
C LEU A 287 2.25 14.90 -13.75
N ASP A 288 1.24 15.21 -14.56
CA ASP A 288 0.82 14.30 -15.62
C ASP A 288 1.89 14.22 -16.71
N CYS A 289 2.63 13.11 -16.73
CA CYS A 289 3.71 12.91 -17.69
C CYS A 289 3.23 12.99 -19.14
N HIS A 290 1.98 12.61 -19.46
CA HIS A 290 1.48 12.58 -20.85
C HIS A 290 1.13 13.97 -21.38
N SER A 291 0.98 14.95 -20.49
CA SER A 291 0.90 16.34 -20.88
C SER A 291 2.20 16.86 -21.49
N CYS A 292 3.36 16.29 -21.10
CA CYS A 292 4.69 16.69 -21.56
C CYS A 292 5.33 15.69 -22.53
N HIS A 293 5.24 14.39 -22.25
CA HIS A 293 5.88 13.32 -23.02
C HIS A 293 5.07 12.96 -24.27
N ARG A 294 5.20 13.83 -25.28
CA ARG A 294 4.71 13.62 -26.64
C ARG A 294 5.85 13.74 -27.63
N ARG A 295 5.67 13.23 -28.85
CA ARG A 295 6.60 13.53 -29.95
C ARG A 295 6.54 15.03 -30.24
N ILE A 296 7.70 15.69 -30.19
CA ILE A 296 7.83 17.11 -30.51
C ILE A 296 8.44 17.20 -31.91
N PHE A 297 7.74 17.89 -32.80
CA PHE A 297 8.20 18.16 -34.16
C PHE A 297 8.34 19.68 -34.32
N ASP A 298 9.47 20.11 -34.87
CA ASP A 298 9.67 21.52 -35.26
C ASP A 298 9.02 21.74 -36.62
N GLN A 299 7.76 22.20 -36.59
CA GLN A 299 6.94 22.36 -37.79
C GLN A 299 6.10 23.64 -37.72
N ALA A 300 5.92 24.30 -38.87
CA ALA A 300 5.23 25.59 -38.97
C ALA A 300 3.77 25.57 -38.48
N LYS A 301 3.09 24.42 -38.59
CA LYS A 301 1.73 24.23 -38.05
C LYS A 301 1.79 23.23 -36.90
N PRO A 302 1.71 23.67 -35.62
CA PRO A 302 1.81 22.76 -34.49
C PRO A 302 0.63 21.77 -34.47
N VAL A 303 0.91 20.50 -34.18
CA VAL A 303 -0.13 19.50 -33.90
C VAL A 303 -0.40 19.49 -32.41
N ARG A 304 -1.57 19.97 -31.99
CA ARG A 304 -2.01 19.84 -30.60
C ARG A 304 -2.54 18.43 -30.37
N THR A 305 -1.99 17.75 -29.37
CA THR A 305 -2.40 16.40 -28.95
C THR A 305 -3.17 16.39 -27.63
N GLY A 306 -3.06 17.46 -26.84
CA GLY A 306 -3.80 17.63 -25.58
C GLY A 306 -5.21 18.14 -25.82
N LEU A 307 -6.13 17.76 -24.93
CA LEU A 307 -7.49 18.31 -24.86
C LEU A 307 -7.60 19.18 -23.61
N ASP A 308 -8.37 20.27 -23.72
CA ASP A 308 -8.66 21.14 -22.59
C ASP A 308 -9.45 20.38 -21.53
N ASN A 309 -8.99 20.45 -20.28
CA ASN A 309 -9.66 19.87 -19.13
C ASN A 309 -10.34 20.97 -18.32
N ALA A 310 -11.68 20.96 -18.27
CA ALA A 310 -12.45 21.99 -17.58
C ALA A 310 -12.14 22.11 -16.07
N GLY A 311 -11.56 21.07 -15.45
CA GLY A 311 -11.12 21.09 -14.04
C GLY A 311 -9.71 21.64 -13.81
N ARG A 312 -8.97 21.97 -14.88
CA ARG A 312 -7.57 22.42 -14.81
C ARG A 312 -7.43 23.79 -15.46
N ALA A 313 -7.50 24.84 -14.65
CA ALA A 313 -7.25 26.21 -15.09
C ALA A 313 -5.74 26.50 -15.19
N ILE A 314 -5.04 25.75 -16.06
CA ILE A 314 -3.60 25.85 -16.28
C ILE A 314 -3.32 26.30 -17.73
N PRO A 315 -2.38 27.24 -17.96
CA PRO A 315 -2.02 27.65 -19.32
C PRO A 315 -1.48 26.49 -20.16
N GLU A 316 -1.75 26.52 -21.47
CA GLU A 316 -1.13 25.60 -22.43
C GLU A 316 0.39 25.63 -22.30
N GLY A 317 1.02 24.44 -22.34
CA GLY A 317 2.46 24.29 -22.21
C GLY A 317 2.97 24.15 -20.77
N MET A 318 2.11 24.36 -19.76
CA MET A 318 2.45 24.04 -18.37
C MET A 318 1.92 22.64 -17.99
N PRO A 319 2.74 21.79 -17.35
CA PRO A 319 2.31 20.47 -16.90
C PRO A 319 1.26 20.58 -15.78
N PRO A 320 0.07 19.97 -15.92
CA PRO A 320 -0.89 19.89 -14.84
C PRO A 320 -0.41 18.93 -13.76
N TYR A 321 -0.96 19.10 -12.56
CA TYR A 321 -0.89 18.08 -11.51
C TYR A 321 -1.51 16.77 -12.01
N ASN A 322 -0.94 15.65 -11.59
CA ASN A 322 -1.55 14.34 -11.79
C ASN A 322 -2.74 14.22 -10.81
N ASP A 323 -3.94 14.61 -11.28
CA ASP A 323 -5.15 14.81 -10.47
C ASP A 323 -6.20 13.70 -10.65
N GLU A 324 -5.81 12.49 -11.08
CA GLU A 324 -6.70 11.37 -11.38
C GLU A 324 -7.60 10.99 -10.19
N ASN A 325 -7.03 10.96 -8.99
CA ASN A 325 -7.78 10.69 -7.77
C ASN A 325 -8.68 11.89 -7.39
N LEU A 326 -8.31 13.14 -7.72
CA LEU A 326 -9.15 14.33 -7.47
C LEU A 326 -10.41 14.31 -8.35
N ILE A 327 -10.32 13.80 -9.58
CA ILE A 327 -11.49 13.60 -10.45
C ILE A 327 -12.46 12.60 -9.79
N MET A 328 -11.96 11.47 -9.28
CA MET A 328 -12.78 10.47 -8.57
C MET A 328 -13.34 11.01 -7.25
N LEU A 329 -12.52 11.71 -6.47
CA LEU A 329 -12.92 12.30 -5.20
C LEU A 329 -14.03 13.33 -5.39
N ALA A 330 -14.01 14.10 -6.48
CA ALA A 330 -15.08 15.04 -6.81
C ALA A 330 -16.43 14.34 -7.03
N ALA A 331 -16.44 13.18 -7.70
CA ALA A 331 -17.65 12.37 -7.85
C ALA A 331 -18.16 11.85 -6.49
N ALA A 332 -17.26 11.31 -5.66
CA ALA A 332 -17.59 10.80 -4.34
C ALA A 332 -18.11 11.88 -3.38
N ALA A 333 -17.45 13.05 -3.37
CA ALA A 333 -17.80 14.18 -2.53
C ALA A 333 -19.20 14.72 -2.87
N ARG A 334 -19.54 14.81 -4.16
CA ARG A 334 -20.88 15.25 -4.59
C ARG A 334 -22.01 14.38 -4.02
N LEU A 335 -21.80 13.08 -3.93
CA LEU A 335 -22.80 12.14 -3.41
C LEU A 335 -22.85 12.14 -1.88
N ALA A 336 -21.69 12.13 -1.21
CA ALA A 336 -21.63 11.86 0.22
C ALA A 336 -21.47 13.10 1.11
N ALA A 337 -20.95 14.22 0.58
CA ALA A 337 -20.72 15.46 1.33
C ALA A 337 -20.78 16.72 0.42
N PRO A 338 -21.96 17.14 -0.05
CA PRO A 338 -22.10 18.20 -1.07
C PRO A 338 -21.41 19.52 -0.73
N THR A 339 -21.50 19.98 0.52
CA THR A 339 -20.82 21.21 0.97
C THR A 339 -19.29 21.10 0.87
N LEU A 340 -18.72 19.95 1.22
CA LEU A 340 -17.28 19.70 1.05
C LEU A 340 -16.93 19.52 -0.43
N ALA A 341 -17.85 19.05 -1.27
CA ALA A 341 -17.65 18.93 -2.71
C ALA A 341 -17.45 20.31 -3.37
N ASP A 342 -18.23 21.32 -2.97
CA ASP A 342 -18.07 22.68 -3.48
C ASP A 342 -16.73 23.29 -3.02
N GLN A 343 -16.35 23.06 -1.76
CA GLN A 343 -15.02 23.46 -1.26
C GLN A 343 -13.90 22.75 -2.02
N LEU A 344 -14.03 21.44 -2.27
CA LEU A 344 -13.05 20.67 -3.02
C LEU A 344 -12.86 21.23 -4.43
N ALA A 345 -13.96 21.54 -5.12
CA ALA A 345 -13.91 22.13 -6.46
C ALA A 345 -13.17 23.48 -6.44
N ALA A 346 -13.52 24.36 -5.50
CA ALA A 346 -12.87 25.66 -5.36
C ALA A 346 -11.37 25.55 -5.02
N ARG A 347 -11.00 24.67 -4.06
CA ARG A 347 -9.61 24.47 -3.65
C ARG A 347 -8.77 23.78 -4.72
N THR A 348 -9.36 22.85 -5.48
CA THR A 348 -8.69 22.20 -6.62
C THR A 348 -8.39 23.21 -7.72
N ALA A 349 -9.37 24.04 -8.10
CA ALA A 349 -9.16 25.08 -9.09
C ALA A 349 -8.10 26.11 -8.64
N ALA A 350 -8.14 26.51 -7.36
CA ALA A 350 -7.14 27.41 -6.79
C ALA A 350 -5.73 26.79 -6.80
N PHE A 351 -5.61 25.50 -6.48
CA PHE A 351 -4.33 24.78 -6.52
C PHE A 351 -3.76 24.71 -7.94
N HIS A 352 -4.55 24.28 -8.93
CA HIS A 352 -4.10 24.25 -10.33
C HIS A 352 -3.68 25.64 -10.83
N LYS A 353 -4.43 26.69 -10.49
CA LYS A 353 -4.06 28.07 -10.83
C LYS A 353 -2.74 28.50 -10.17
N ALA A 354 -2.54 28.14 -8.90
CA ALA A 354 -1.34 28.50 -8.15
C ALA A 354 -0.07 27.81 -8.69
N MET A 355 -0.20 26.60 -9.25
CA MET A 355 0.90 25.91 -9.92
C MET A 355 1.47 26.67 -11.12
N ALA A 356 0.65 27.50 -11.79
CA ALA A 356 1.09 28.37 -12.88
C ALA A 356 1.75 29.67 -12.41
N THR A 357 1.79 29.93 -11.10
CA THR A 357 2.33 31.18 -10.53
C THR A 357 3.74 30.98 -9.99
N ASP A 358 3.88 30.23 -8.89
CA ASP A 358 5.16 29.94 -8.25
C ASP A 358 5.01 28.78 -7.24
N ARG A 359 6.14 28.24 -6.78
CA ARG A 359 6.16 27.11 -5.84
C ARG A 359 5.53 27.44 -4.49
N ALA A 360 5.77 28.64 -3.94
CA ALA A 360 5.27 29.00 -2.62
C ALA A 360 3.73 29.11 -2.63
N SER A 361 3.19 29.75 -3.66
CA SER A 361 1.75 29.83 -3.94
C SER A 361 1.13 28.43 -4.10
N ALA A 362 1.77 27.55 -4.88
CA ALA A 362 1.30 26.18 -5.07
C ALA A 362 1.30 25.36 -3.77
N VAL A 363 2.36 25.46 -2.95
CA VAL A 363 2.46 24.79 -1.64
C VAL A 363 1.39 25.29 -0.68
N ALA A 364 1.15 26.61 -0.62
CA ALA A 364 0.09 27.18 0.21
C ALA A 364 -1.31 26.70 -0.23
N ALA A 365 -1.59 26.65 -1.54
CA ALA A 365 -2.84 26.14 -2.06
C ALA A 365 -3.00 24.62 -1.83
N ALA A 366 -1.91 23.84 -1.95
CA ALA A 366 -1.88 22.41 -1.62
C ALA A 366 -2.23 22.16 -0.15
N ALA A 367 -1.74 22.98 0.77
CA ALA A 367 -2.08 22.88 2.20
C ALA A 367 -3.58 23.10 2.44
N GLN A 368 -4.19 24.09 1.77
CA GLN A 368 -5.63 24.34 1.85
C GLN A 368 -6.46 23.20 1.25
N LEU A 369 -6.04 22.65 0.11
CA LEU A 369 -6.67 21.49 -0.50
C LEU A 369 -6.55 20.25 0.40
N SER A 370 -5.40 20.05 1.04
CA SER A 370 -5.16 18.94 1.98
C SER A 370 -6.15 18.95 3.14
N GLN A 371 -6.51 20.12 3.68
CA GLN A 371 -7.51 20.24 4.75
C GLN A 371 -8.90 19.75 4.30
N THR A 372 -9.33 20.15 3.10
CA THR A 372 -10.61 19.69 2.53
C THR A 372 -10.59 18.18 2.25
N VAL A 373 -9.48 17.65 1.72
CA VAL A 373 -9.31 16.22 1.47
C VAL A 373 -9.35 15.42 2.78
N ALA A 374 -8.70 15.89 3.84
CA ALA A 374 -8.73 15.25 5.16
C ALA A 374 -10.15 15.25 5.77
N ALA A 375 -10.90 16.35 5.60
CA ALA A 375 -12.30 16.42 6.01
C ALA A 375 -13.18 15.43 5.24
N LEU A 376 -13.00 15.32 3.92
CA LEU A 376 -13.70 14.33 3.09
C LEU A 376 -13.35 12.89 3.46
N LYS A 377 -12.05 12.58 3.67
CA LYS A 377 -11.60 11.27 4.15
C LYS A 377 -12.30 10.89 5.44
N SER A 378 -12.37 11.82 6.40
CA SER A 378 -13.04 11.61 7.69
C SER A 378 -14.55 11.39 7.52
N ALA A 379 -15.20 12.18 6.66
CA ALA A 379 -16.62 12.02 6.35
C ALA A 379 -16.91 10.62 5.74
N PHE A 380 -16.11 10.18 4.79
CA PHE A 380 -16.26 8.85 4.17
C PHE A 380 -16.00 7.71 5.16
N ALA A 381 -14.95 7.81 5.97
CA ALA A 381 -14.64 6.81 7.00
C ALA A 381 -15.75 6.66 8.05
N SER A 382 -16.52 7.72 8.30
CA SER A 382 -17.65 7.70 9.24
C SER A 382 -18.99 7.24 8.62
N ARG A 383 -19.07 7.19 7.29
CA ARG A 383 -20.31 6.86 6.57
C ARG A 383 -20.37 5.38 6.23
N ASN A 384 -21.50 4.74 6.53
CA ASN A 384 -21.84 3.45 5.94
C ASN A 384 -22.46 3.70 4.55
N PHE A 385 -21.84 3.17 3.51
CA PHE A 385 -22.40 3.17 2.17
C PHE A 385 -23.21 1.89 1.96
N SER A 386 -24.16 1.94 1.03
CA SER A 386 -25.01 0.83 0.64
C SER A 386 -24.72 0.42 -0.81
N GLY A 387 -25.19 -0.77 -1.22
CA GLY A 387 -25.12 -1.18 -2.63
C GLY A 387 -25.87 -0.23 -3.58
N ALA A 388 -26.85 0.55 -3.10
CA ALA A 388 -27.49 1.60 -3.89
C ALA A 388 -26.57 2.81 -4.12
N ASP A 389 -25.71 3.14 -3.14
CA ASP A 389 -24.70 4.19 -3.30
C ASP A 389 -23.68 3.79 -4.37
N ALA A 390 -23.39 2.50 -4.59
CA ALA A 390 -22.48 2.06 -5.65
C ALA A 390 -22.99 2.47 -7.04
N PHE A 391 -24.29 2.29 -7.32
CA PHE A 391 -24.89 2.70 -8.59
C PHE A 391 -24.88 4.22 -8.75
N ALA A 392 -25.21 4.95 -7.69
CA ALA A 392 -25.13 6.41 -7.69
C ALA A 392 -23.68 6.91 -7.89
N MET A 393 -22.69 6.18 -7.39
CA MET A 393 -21.28 6.50 -7.58
C MET A 393 -20.83 6.28 -9.02
N VAL A 394 -21.24 5.19 -9.67
CA VAL A 394 -21.01 4.96 -11.11
C VAL A 394 -21.65 6.07 -11.95
N ASP A 395 -22.87 6.49 -11.62
CA ASP A 395 -23.51 7.63 -12.27
C ASP A 395 -22.71 8.93 -12.05
N ALA A 396 -22.22 9.18 -10.84
CA ALA A 396 -21.45 10.37 -10.53
C ALA A 396 -20.10 10.41 -11.29
N ILE A 397 -19.40 9.28 -11.40
CA ILE A 397 -18.13 9.15 -12.14
C ILE A 397 -18.36 9.34 -13.66
N SER A 398 -19.53 8.96 -14.16
CA SER A 398 -19.86 9.06 -15.59
C SER A 398 -20.62 10.33 -15.98
N ALA A 399 -21.06 11.12 -14.99
CA ALA A 399 -21.75 12.38 -15.19
C ALA A 399 -20.92 13.31 -16.08
N LYS A 400 -21.60 14.07 -16.95
CA LYS A 400 -20.94 14.92 -17.96
C LYS A 400 -19.82 15.79 -17.36
N ALA A 401 -20.07 16.44 -16.22
CA ALA A 401 -19.11 17.30 -15.54
C ALA A 401 -17.81 16.59 -15.11
N ILE A 402 -17.85 15.27 -14.89
CA ILE A 402 -16.69 14.44 -14.58
C ILE A 402 -16.12 13.83 -15.87
N ARG A 403 -16.97 13.29 -16.74
CA ARG A 403 -16.54 12.61 -17.98
C ARG A 403 -15.78 13.53 -18.93
N ASP A 404 -16.15 14.80 -19.00
CA ASP A 404 -15.44 15.80 -19.81
C ASP A 404 -14.00 16.04 -19.31
N ARG A 405 -13.65 15.60 -18.09
CA ARG A 405 -12.29 15.68 -17.52
C ARG A 405 -11.43 14.46 -17.83
N TYR A 406 -11.95 13.44 -18.51
CA TYR A 406 -11.18 12.28 -18.96
C TYR A 406 -10.41 12.62 -20.25
N THR A 407 -9.47 13.55 -20.12
CA THR A 407 -8.67 14.12 -21.21
C THR A 407 -7.29 13.48 -21.32
N ASP A 408 -6.82 12.85 -20.26
CA ASP A 408 -5.51 12.21 -20.15
C ASP A 408 -5.63 10.75 -19.73
N TYR A 409 -4.51 10.05 -19.87
CA TYR A 409 -4.41 8.63 -19.59
C TYR A 409 -4.69 8.31 -18.12
N SER A 410 -4.08 9.07 -17.18
CA SER A 410 -4.14 8.77 -15.75
C SER A 410 -5.57 8.86 -15.20
N GLY A 411 -6.29 9.94 -15.54
CA GLY A 411 -7.68 10.12 -15.13
C GLY A 411 -8.60 9.02 -15.68
N SER A 412 -8.40 8.65 -16.94
CA SER A 412 -9.19 7.60 -17.61
C SER A 412 -8.91 6.21 -17.05
N GLN A 413 -7.64 5.89 -16.78
CA GLN A 413 -7.26 4.64 -16.15
C GLN A 413 -7.88 4.52 -14.75
N GLN A 414 -7.86 5.59 -13.96
CA GLN A 414 -8.46 5.59 -12.64
C GLN A 414 -9.99 5.45 -12.70
N ALA A 415 -10.64 6.05 -13.69
CA ALA A 415 -12.08 5.95 -13.89
C ALA A 415 -12.55 4.52 -14.19
N VAL A 416 -11.86 3.79 -15.08
CA VAL A 416 -12.24 2.40 -15.39
C VAL A 416 -11.98 1.46 -14.22
N MET A 417 -10.86 1.62 -13.49
CA MET A 417 -10.61 0.86 -12.26
C MET A 417 -11.67 1.15 -11.20
N GLY A 418 -12.08 2.42 -11.04
CA GLY A 418 -13.12 2.82 -10.10
C GLY A 418 -14.49 2.21 -10.43
N VAL A 419 -14.90 2.21 -11.69
CA VAL A 419 -16.18 1.60 -12.11
C VAL A 419 -16.18 0.08 -11.96
N ASP A 420 -15.07 -0.59 -12.29
CA ASP A 420 -14.91 -2.04 -12.08
C ASP A 420 -15.00 -2.41 -10.58
N THR A 421 -14.34 -1.61 -9.75
CA THR A 421 -14.41 -1.73 -8.28
C THR A 421 -15.85 -1.57 -7.77
N LEU A 422 -16.57 -0.56 -8.24
CA LEU A 422 -17.95 -0.33 -7.82
C LEU A 422 -18.90 -1.43 -8.29
N LEU A 423 -18.65 -2.05 -9.46
CA LEU A 423 -19.37 -3.26 -9.87
C LEU A 423 -19.08 -4.43 -8.92
N ASN A 424 -17.81 -4.64 -8.55
CA ASN A 424 -17.44 -5.67 -7.58
C ASN A 424 -18.09 -5.41 -6.21
N ALA A 425 -18.21 -4.15 -5.79
CA ALA A 425 -18.96 -3.77 -4.59
C ALA A 425 -20.43 -4.19 -4.65
N MET A 426 -21.09 -4.00 -5.81
CA MET A 426 -22.48 -4.46 -6.02
C MET A 426 -22.62 -5.98 -5.98
N VAL A 427 -21.63 -6.71 -6.48
CA VAL A 427 -21.59 -8.17 -6.40
C VAL A 427 -21.38 -8.64 -4.96
N SER A 428 -20.42 -8.04 -4.26
CA SER A 428 -20.11 -8.35 -2.85
C SER A 428 -21.30 -8.07 -1.93
N SER A 429 -22.08 -7.01 -2.21
CA SER A 429 -23.29 -6.69 -1.45
C SER A 429 -24.53 -7.52 -1.85
N GLY A 430 -24.40 -8.45 -2.81
CA GLY A 430 -25.51 -9.24 -3.34
C GLY A 430 -26.53 -8.45 -4.17
N ARG A 431 -26.22 -7.21 -4.56
CA ARG A 431 -27.12 -6.37 -5.37
C ARG A 431 -27.10 -6.80 -6.84
N VAL A 432 -25.95 -7.29 -7.31
CA VAL A 432 -25.74 -7.84 -8.65
C VAL A 432 -25.23 -9.28 -8.50
N THR A 433 -25.68 -10.20 -9.35
CA THR A 433 -25.18 -11.59 -9.32
C THR A 433 -23.85 -11.69 -10.06
N VAL A 434 -23.02 -12.68 -9.70
CA VAL A 434 -21.77 -12.97 -10.40
C VAL A 434 -22.01 -13.20 -11.90
N GLY A 435 -23.09 -13.92 -12.26
CA GLY A 435 -23.45 -14.17 -13.66
C GLY A 435 -23.83 -12.90 -14.43
N ALA A 436 -24.57 -11.98 -13.79
CA ALA A 436 -24.93 -10.70 -14.42
C ALA A 436 -23.70 -9.80 -14.64
N ALA A 437 -22.80 -9.72 -13.65
CA ALA A 437 -21.54 -9.01 -13.79
C ALA A 437 -20.65 -9.62 -14.90
N ALA A 438 -20.59 -10.96 -14.98
CA ALA A 438 -19.87 -11.66 -16.06
C ALA A 438 -20.46 -11.32 -17.44
N GLY A 439 -21.78 -11.19 -17.55
CA GLY A 439 -22.47 -10.86 -18.80
C GLY A 439 -22.08 -9.50 -19.41
N ILE A 440 -21.62 -8.54 -18.59
CA ILE A 440 -21.19 -7.21 -19.06
C ILE A 440 -19.67 -7.05 -19.09
N ARG A 441 -18.89 -8.07 -18.72
CA ARG A 441 -17.43 -7.96 -18.56
C ARG A 441 -16.74 -7.48 -19.83
N GLY A 442 -17.23 -7.89 -21.00
CA GLY A 442 -16.71 -7.45 -22.29
C GLY A 442 -16.79 -5.93 -22.53
N ASP A 443 -17.75 -5.23 -21.95
CA ASP A 443 -17.82 -3.76 -22.01
C ASP A 443 -16.73 -3.09 -21.17
N ILE A 444 -16.47 -3.64 -19.98
CA ILE A 444 -15.42 -3.15 -19.07
C ILE A 444 -14.04 -3.41 -19.67
N ASP A 445 -13.82 -4.60 -20.24
CA ASP A 445 -12.56 -4.95 -20.87
C ASP A 445 -12.26 -4.06 -22.10
N ARG A 446 -13.27 -3.62 -22.84
CA ARG A 446 -13.11 -2.61 -23.90
C ARG A 446 -12.64 -1.27 -23.35
N ALA A 447 -13.17 -0.83 -22.19
CA ALA A 447 -12.71 0.39 -21.55
C ALA A 447 -11.26 0.25 -21.02
N TYR A 448 -10.88 -0.90 -20.45
CA TYR A 448 -9.49 -1.17 -20.08
C TYR A 448 -8.55 -1.21 -21.29
N ALA A 449 -8.99 -1.78 -22.42
CA ALA A 449 -8.20 -1.81 -23.65
C ALA A 449 -7.86 -0.40 -24.14
N ALA A 450 -8.77 0.56 -24.00
CA ALA A 450 -8.55 1.96 -24.37
C ALA A 450 -7.50 2.69 -23.48
N VAL A 451 -7.19 2.15 -22.30
CA VAL A 451 -6.15 2.65 -21.38
C VAL A 451 -5.02 1.63 -21.15
N LYS A 452 -4.84 0.70 -22.09
CA LYS A 452 -3.79 -0.33 -21.97
C LYS A 452 -2.39 0.22 -22.21
N ASP A 453 -2.24 1.09 -23.20
CA ASP A 453 -0.96 1.70 -23.56
C ASP A 453 -1.06 3.23 -23.49
N PRO A 454 -0.33 3.90 -22.59
CA PRO A 454 -0.31 5.35 -22.53
C PRO A 454 0.11 6.04 -23.84
N ASN A 455 0.96 5.41 -24.64
CA ASN A 455 1.45 6.00 -25.89
C ASN A 455 0.43 5.93 -27.04
N ALA A 456 -0.51 4.99 -26.94
CA ALA A 456 -1.58 4.81 -27.92
C ALA A 456 -2.93 5.39 -27.45
N TYR A 457 -2.96 5.99 -26.25
CA TYR A 457 -4.17 6.48 -25.61
C TYR A 457 -4.85 7.58 -26.44
N LYS A 458 -6.17 7.43 -26.61
CA LYS A 458 -7.02 8.44 -27.25
C LYS A 458 -8.23 8.74 -26.36
N PRO A 459 -8.41 10.00 -25.91
CA PRO A 459 -9.51 10.36 -25.02
C PRO A 459 -10.89 10.02 -25.55
N SER A 460 -11.14 10.23 -26.84
CA SER A 460 -12.45 9.95 -27.46
C SER A 460 -12.80 8.47 -27.48
N GLU A 461 -11.83 7.59 -27.79
CA GLU A 461 -12.01 6.14 -27.78
C GLU A 461 -12.29 5.63 -26.36
N PHE A 462 -11.58 6.18 -25.36
CA PHE A 462 -11.85 5.88 -23.95
C PHE A 462 -13.24 6.36 -23.53
N GLN A 463 -13.59 7.64 -23.75
CA GLN A 463 -14.88 8.19 -23.33
C GLN A 463 -16.06 7.42 -23.93
N ALA A 464 -15.93 6.95 -25.18
CA ALA A 464 -16.95 6.12 -25.84
C ALA A 464 -17.07 4.74 -25.19
N SER A 465 -15.95 4.02 -25.03
CA SER A 465 -15.93 2.67 -24.43
C SER A 465 -16.32 2.68 -22.95
N PHE A 466 -15.84 3.65 -22.19
CA PHE A 466 -16.23 3.90 -20.80
C PHE A 466 -17.73 4.19 -20.67
N GLY A 467 -18.28 5.02 -21.56
CA GLY A 467 -19.72 5.26 -21.60
C GLY A 467 -20.54 4.00 -21.85
N SER A 468 -20.04 3.06 -22.67
CA SER A 468 -20.69 1.75 -22.87
C SER A 468 -20.63 0.88 -21.61
N ALA A 469 -19.48 0.80 -20.94
CA ALA A 469 -19.34 0.07 -19.67
C ALA A 469 -20.29 0.58 -18.59
N VAL A 470 -20.38 1.90 -18.43
CA VAL A 470 -21.30 2.53 -17.47
C VAL A 470 -22.76 2.21 -17.80
N ARG A 471 -23.17 2.30 -19.08
CA ARG A 471 -24.54 1.94 -19.48
C ARG A 471 -24.85 0.47 -19.22
N ALA A 472 -23.90 -0.42 -19.49
CA ALA A 472 -24.04 -1.85 -19.24
C ALA A 472 -24.22 -2.13 -17.74
N ILE A 473 -23.45 -1.47 -16.87
CA ILE A 473 -23.65 -1.54 -15.41
C ILE A 473 -25.02 -0.99 -15.02
N GLY A 474 -25.41 0.17 -15.54
CA GLY A 474 -26.72 0.77 -15.26
C GLY A 474 -27.91 -0.13 -15.62
N ALA A 475 -27.76 -1.00 -16.63
CA ALA A 475 -28.76 -1.97 -17.03
C ALA A 475 -28.92 -3.15 -16.05
N LEU A 476 -28.03 -3.29 -15.05
CA LEU A 476 -28.10 -4.32 -14.00
C LEU A 476 -28.91 -3.89 -12.77
N ARG A 477 -29.47 -2.68 -12.76
CA ARG A 477 -30.31 -2.15 -11.66
C ARG A 477 -31.61 -2.90 -11.52
#